data_AF-A0A6I3MZL6-F1
#
_entry.id   AF-A0A6I3MZL6-F1
#
_cell.length_a   1.000
_cell.length_b   1.000
_cell.length_c   1.000
_cell.angle_alpha   90.00
_cell.angle_beta   90.00
_cell.angle_gamma   90.00
#
_symmetry.space_group_name_H-M   'P 1'
#
loop_
_entity.id
_entity.type
_entity.pdbx_description
1 polymer ?
#
loop_
_entity_poly.entity_id
_entity_poly.type
_entity_poly.pdbx_seq_one_letter_code
_entity_poly.pdbx_strand_id
1 'polypeptide(L)'
;MSIEKSEIKYNKELYNLMIDEFKSKYVDCSTFKDFDKIKWIINKETVEQEEERLFQKKQSRDNKQKDKQKDDPHEDKLSDDTIKRAFGFISRTYPPNATTRSVIARAIGYKGWDDFCKKALENYEAGFQTIDSHFFSSLITEQLITIGWYPRKYCILKYLGEYEFEVIENCGLKSKIARRFETTGFQLASSNNKNKVAPPDIVIEPLLDDDPDWELIKMGIFPMEYLL
;
A
#
# COMPACT_ATOMS: atom_id res chain seq x y z
N MET A 1 -32.67 -1.07 3.48
CA MET A 1 -31.59 -0.30 4.13
C MET A 1 -30.67 0.21 3.04
N SER A 2 -30.81 1.48 2.68
CA SER A 2 -29.99 2.13 1.67
C SER A 2 -28.62 2.41 2.29
N ILE A 3 -27.55 1.84 1.74
CA ILE A 3 -26.19 2.23 2.09
C ILE A 3 -25.94 3.58 1.42
N GLU A 4 -25.90 4.65 2.19
CA GLU A 4 -25.44 5.94 1.72
C GLU A 4 -24.01 5.77 1.17
N LYS A 5 -23.85 5.95 -0.16
CA LYS A 5 -22.55 6.20 -0.75
C LYS A 5 -22.11 7.59 -0.28
N SER A 6 -21.47 7.68 0.89
CA SER A 6 -20.72 8.87 1.25
C SER A 6 -19.52 8.94 0.33
N GLU A 7 -19.60 9.81 -0.68
CA GLU A 7 -18.50 10.06 -1.60
C GLU A 7 -17.34 10.66 -0.79
N ILE A 8 -16.25 9.90 -0.61
CA ILE A 8 -15.12 10.35 0.21
C ILE A 8 -14.49 11.55 -0.51
N LYS A 9 -14.68 12.73 0.08
CA LYS A 9 -14.11 14.00 -0.42
C LYS A 9 -12.59 13.86 -0.55
N TYR A 10 -12.03 14.48 -1.60
CA TYR A 10 -10.59 14.44 -1.86
C TYR A 10 -9.78 14.81 -0.61
N ASN A 11 -8.91 13.89 -0.19
CA ASN A 11 -7.94 14.09 0.87
C ASN A 11 -6.52 14.02 0.26
N LYS A 12 -5.77 15.12 0.40
CA LYS A 12 -4.42 15.25 -0.16
C LYS A 12 -3.42 14.28 0.48
N GLU A 13 -3.55 14.01 1.78
CA GLU A 13 -2.67 13.08 2.49
C GLU A 13 -2.89 11.65 2.02
N LEU A 14 -4.14 11.19 1.99
CA LEU A 14 -4.49 9.88 1.44
C LEU A 14 -4.04 9.75 -0.02
N TYR A 15 -4.14 10.82 -0.82
CA TYR A 15 -3.72 10.76 -2.21
C TYR A 15 -2.20 10.60 -2.34
N ASN A 16 -1.44 11.35 -1.55
CA ASN A 16 0.01 11.21 -1.51
C ASN A 16 0.41 9.81 -1.00
N LEU A 17 -0.33 9.26 -0.04
CA LEU A 17 -0.14 7.90 0.48
C LEU A 17 -0.30 6.85 -0.61
N MET A 18 -1.37 6.96 -1.41
CA MET A 18 -1.61 6.07 -2.56
C MET A 18 -0.48 6.14 -3.58
N ILE A 19 0.02 7.35 -3.85
CA ILE A 19 1.16 7.54 -4.75
C ILE A 19 2.43 6.93 -4.16
N ASP A 20 2.70 7.14 -2.87
CA ASP A 20 3.86 6.55 -2.20
C ASP A 20 3.81 5.01 -2.21
N GLU A 21 2.64 4.42 -2.00
CA GLU A 21 2.43 2.98 -2.09
C GLU A 21 2.64 2.47 -3.52
N PHE A 22 2.14 3.19 -4.53
CA PHE A 22 2.43 2.89 -5.93
C PHE A 22 3.93 2.85 -6.21
N LYS A 23 4.65 3.86 -5.72
CA LYS A 23 6.11 3.96 -5.88
C LYS A 23 6.80 2.79 -5.17
N SER A 24 6.51 2.57 -3.89
CA SER A 24 7.06 1.45 -3.10
C SER A 24 6.88 0.10 -3.80
N LYS A 25 5.68 -0.15 -4.35
CA LYS A 25 5.32 -1.43 -4.96
C LYS A 25 6.01 -1.69 -6.31
N TYR A 26 6.29 -0.65 -7.09
CA TYR A 26 6.69 -0.84 -8.50
C TYR A 26 7.94 -0.07 -8.95
N VAL A 27 8.36 1.00 -8.28
CA VAL A 27 9.39 1.93 -8.79
C VAL A 27 10.08 2.75 -7.67
N ASP A 28 11.42 2.68 -7.59
CA ASP A 28 12.26 3.72 -6.96
C ASP A 28 12.24 5.01 -7.81
N CYS A 29 11.15 5.79 -7.71
CA CYS A 29 10.86 6.92 -8.59
C CYS A 29 11.88 8.05 -8.51
N SER A 30 12.92 7.96 -9.34
CA SER A 30 14.00 8.95 -9.41
C SER A 30 14.41 9.29 -10.85
N THR A 31 13.85 8.65 -11.89
CA THR A 31 14.25 8.89 -13.29
C THR A 31 13.12 8.92 -14.31
N PHE A 32 13.35 9.56 -15.46
CA PHE A 32 12.38 9.65 -16.58
C PHE A 32 12.05 8.28 -17.22
N LYS A 33 12.95 7.30 -17.09
CA LYS A 33 12.70 5.89 -17.48
C LYS A 33 11.55 5.25 -16.69
N ASP A 34 11.20 5.83 -15.54
CA ASP A 34 10.10 5.39 -14.71
C ASP A 34 8.74 5.75 -15.32
N PHE A 35 8.66 6.79 -16.17
CA PHE A 35 7.37 7.24 -16.73
C PHE A 35 6.73 6.18 -17.64
N ASP A 36 7.49 5.57 -18.55
CA ASP A 36 6.97 4.53 -19.45
C ASP A 36 6.52 3.29 -18.66
N LYS A 37 7.24 2.96 -17.57
CA LYS A 37 6.86 1.89 -16.65
C LYS A 37 5.60 2.23 -15.86
N ILE A 38 5.50 3.43 -15.30
CA ILE A 38 4.29 3.92 -14.60
C ILE A 38 3.09 3.89 -15.55
N LYS A 39 3.25 4.40 -16.77
CA LYS A 39 2.22 4.39 -17.81
C LYS A 39 1.79 2.97 -18.14
N TRP A 40 2.74 2.06 -18.35
CA TRP A 40 2.45 0.66 -18.63
C TRP A 40 1.71 -0.02 -17.47
N ILE A 41 2.07 0.26 -16.22
CA ILE A 41 1.37 -0.31 -15.04
C ILE A 41 -0.05 0.23 -14.92
N ILE A 42 -0.23 1.55 -15.05
CA ILE A 42 -1.53 2.22 -14.89
C ILE A 42 -2.49 1.83 -16.00
N ASN A 43 -2.00 1.83 -17.23
CA ASN A 43 -2.83 1.58 -18.41
C ASN A 43 -2.74 0.14 -18.91
N LYS A 44 -2.19 -0.79 -18.11
CA LYS A 44 -1.79 -2.15 -18.54
C LYS A 44 -2.91 -2.80 -19.37
N GLU A 45 -2.69 -2.73 -20.67
CA GLU A 45 -3.53 -3.24 -21.73
C GLU A 45 -3.10 -4.69 -21.94
N THR A 46 -4.03 -5.64 -22.12
CA THR A 46 -3.60 -6.99 -22.54
C THR A 46 -2.93 -6.88 -23.92
N VAL A 47 -2.00 -7.81 -24.25
CA VAL A 47 -1.31 -7.81 -25.56
C VAL A 47 -2.34 -7.74 -26.71
N GLU A 48 -3.45 -8.47 -26.56
CA GLU A 48 -4.59 -8.50 -27.49
C GLU A 48 -5.28 -7.13 -27.61
N GLN A 49 -5.43 -6.39 -26.50
CA GLN A 49 -6.02 -5.06 -26.49
C GLN A 49 -5.07 -4.01 -27.10
N GLU A 50 -3.76 -4.19 -27.01
CA GLU A 50 -2.76 -3.33 -27.65
C GLU A 50 -2.73 -3.54 -29.16
N GLU A 51 -2.80 -4.79 -29.61
CA GLU A 51 -2.93 -5.17 -31.01
C GLU A 51 -4.21 -4.62 -31.63
N GLU A 52 -5.36 -4.76 -30.94
CA GLU A 52 -6.64 -4.21 -31.38
C GLU A 52 -6.59 -2.68 -31.44
N ARG A 53 -5.98 -2.00 -30.47
CA ARG A 53 -5.82 -0.53 -30.51
C ARG A 53 -4.92 -0.09 -31.67
N LEU A 54 -3.81 -0.80 -31.93
CA LEU A 54 -2.93 -0.49 -33.06
C LEU A 54 -3.63 -0.72 -34.40
N PHE A 55 -4.47 -1.75 -34.49
CA PHE A 55 -5.32 -2.05 -35.63
C PHE A 55 -6.39 -0.95 -35.85
N GLN A 56 -7.12 -0.55 -34.81
CA GLN A 56 -8.11 0.53 -34.85
C GLN A 56 -7.47 1.91 -35.11
N LYS A 57 -6.25 2.16 -34.61
CA LYS A 57 -5.48 3.38 -34.89
C LYS A 57 -4.96 3.45 -36.33
N LYS A 58 -4.72 2.30 -36.96
CA LYS A 58 -4.46 2.20 -38.41
C LYS A 58 -5.73 2.55 -39.19
N GLN A 59 -6.87 1.95 -38.84
CA GLN A 59 -8.16 2.21 -39.51
C GLN A 59 -8.68 3.65 -39.33
N SER A 60 -8.47 4.27 -38.16
CA SER A 60 -8.91 5.65 -37.88
C SER A 60 -8.02 6.72 -38.49
N ARG A 61 -6.78 6.39 -38.89
CA ARG A 61 -5.96 7.27 -39.75
C ARG A 61 -6.51 7.35 -41.18
N ASP A 62 -7.18 6.29 -41.64
CA ASP A 62 -7.77 6.21 -42.96
C ASP A 62 -9.19 6.82 -43.02
N ASN A 63 -9.92 6.84 -41.89
CA ASN A 63 -11.29 7.34 -41.81
C ASN A 63 -11.42 8.60 -40.95
N LYS A 64 -10.87 9.72 -41.42
CA LYS A 64 -11.10 11.04 -40.81
C LYS A 64 -12.42 11.65 -41.32
N GLN A 65 -13.56 11.22 -40.77
CA GLN A 65 -14.78 12.04 -40.59
C GLN A 65 -15.94 11.21 -40.04
N LYS A 66 -16.34 11.49 -38.78
CA LYS A 66 -17.70 11.89 -38.38
C LYS A 66 -17.94 11.63 -36.89
N ASP A 67 -18.51 12.64 -36.26
CA ASP A 67 -19.01 12.66 -34.89
C ASP A 67 -20.03 11.55 -34.61
N LYS A 68 -19.97 10.97 -33.41
CA LYS A 68 -21.01 11.04 -32.36
C LYS A 68 -20.80 9.95 -31.30
N GLN A 69 -20.67 10.41 -30.06
CA GLN A 69 -21.32 9.92 -28.85
C GLN A 69 -21.81 8.45 -28.88
N LYS A 70 -21.10 7.59 -28.13
CA LYS A 70 -21.60 6.28 -27.69
C LYS A 70 -20.90 5.88 -26.38
N ASP A 71 -21.72 5.49 -25.43
CA ASP A 71 -21.35 4.80 -24.19
C ASP A 71 -20.53 3.55 -24.54
N ASP A 72 -19.23 3.56 -24.20
CA ASP A 72 -18.31 2.45 -24.44
C ASP A 72 -17.72 1.98 -23.09
N PRO A 73 -17.72 0.68 -22.75
CA PRO A 73 -17.18 0.16 -21.49
C PRO A 73 -15.65 0.29 -21.31
N HIS A 74 -14.96 1.13 -22.09
CA HIS A 74 -13.51 1.11 -22.28
C HIS A 74 -12.75 2.39 -21.83
N GLU A 75 -13.31 3.22 -20.95
CA GLU A 75 -12.78 4.57 -20.69
C GLU A 75 -11.84 4.78 -19.48
N ASP A 76 -11.21 3.72 -18.95
CA ASP A 76 -10.35 3.84 -17.74
C ASP A 76 -8.84 3.97 -18.04
N LYS A 77 -8.45 4.47 -19.23
CA LYS A 77 -7.03 4.78 -19.55
C LYS A 77 -6.71 6.25 -19.31
N LEU A 78 -5.63 6.52 -18.57
CA LEU A 78 -5.17 7.87 -18.32
C LEU A 78 -4.24 8.36 -19.43
N SER A 79 -4.45 9.61 -19.87
CA SER A 79 -3.54 10.25 -20.81
C SER A 79 -2.16 10.50 -20.19
N ASP A 80 -1.14 10.57 -21.03
CA ASP A 80 0.25 10.81 -20.60
C ASP A 80 0.37 12.05 -19.71
N ASP A 81 -0.32 13.14 -20.06
CA ASP A 81 -0.34 14.37 -19.26
C ASP A 81 -1.04 14.19 -17.91
N THR A 82 -2.06 13.33 -17.84
CA THR A 82 -2.77 13.03 -16.59
C THR A 82 -1.85 12.25 -15.65
N ILE A 83 -1.13 11.25 -16.16
CA ILE A 83 -0.14 10.48 -15.39
C ILE A 83 1.03 11.38 -14.95
N LYS A 84 1.57 12.20 -15.86
CA LYS A 84 2.66 13.14 -15.53
C LYS A 84 2.28 14.08 -14.40
N ARG A 85 1.08 14.66 -14.44
CA ARG A 85 0.57 15.53 -13.37
C ARG A 85 0.25 14.76 -12.09
N ALA A 86 -0.24 13.52 -12.19
CA ALA A 86 -0.59 12.70 -11.03
C ALA A 86 0.64 12.29 -10.20
N PHE A 87 1.77 12.04 -10.86
CA PHE A 87 3.03 11.61 -10.23
C PHE A 87 4.02 12.74 -9.97
N GLY A 88 3.68 13.99 -10.32
CA GLY A 88 4.50 15.17 -10.04
C GLY A 88 5.59 15.48 -11.06
N PHE A 89 5.58 14.85 -12.24
CA PHE A 89 6.49 15.18 -13.35
C PHE A 89 6.17 16.55 -13.98
N ILE A 90 4.91 16.98 -13.92
CA ILE A 90 4.45 18.29 -14.38
C ILE A 90 3.58 18.92 -13.29
N SER A 91 3.68 20.24 -13.13
CA SER A 91 2.88 21.01 -12.18
C SER A 91 1.38 20.92 -12.49
N ARG A 92 0.56 21.14 -11.46
CA ARG A 92 -0.88 20.97 -11.55
C ARG A 92 -1.64 22.03 -10.77
N THR A 93 -2.70 22.53 -11.38
CA THR A 93 -3.57 23.58 -10.81
C THR A 93 -4.73 23.03 -9.95
N TYR A 94 -5.22 21.82 -10.23
CA TYR A 94 -6.42 21.23 -9.60
C TYR A 94 -6.17 19.81 -9.07
N PRO A 95 -6.91 19.29 -8.07
CA PRO A 95 -6.75 17.92 -7.57
C PRO A 95 -7.22 16.85 -8.59
N PRO A 96 -6.69 15.60 -8.52
CA PRO A 96 -7.06 14.51 -9.44
C PRO A 96 -8.55 14.24 -9.40
N ASN A 97 -9.16 14.08 -10.58
CA ASN A 97 -10.55 13.68 -10.65
C ASN A 97 -10.72 12.26 -10.08
N ALA A 98 -11.94 11.91 -9.68
CA ALA A 98 -12.24 10.64 -9.03
C ALA A 98 -11.83 9.43 -9.88
N THR A 99 -12.00 9.53 -11.21
CA THR A 99 -11.56 8.52 -12.18
C THR A 99 -10.06 8.29 -12.12
N THR A 100 -9.25 9.35 -12.20
CA THR A 100 -7.77 9.27 -12.11
C THR A 100 -7.34 8.59 -10.82
N ARG A 101 -7.93 8.99 -9.68
CA ARG A 101 -7.60 8.37 -8.38
C ARG A 101 -7.96 6.88 -8.36
N SER A 102 -9.11 6.52 -8.91
CA SER A 102 -9.58 5.14 -8.93
C SER A 102 -8.76 4.25 -9.87
N VAL A 103 -8.35 4.75 -11.03
CA VAL A 103 -7.48 4.02 -11.95
C VAL A 103 -6.11 3.75 -11.31
N ILE A 104 -5.52 4.75 -10.65
CA ILE A 104 -4.24 4.58 -9.94
C ILE A 104 -4.39 3.59 -8.77
N ALA A 105 -5.46 3.70 -7.98
CA ALA A 105 -5.74 2.77 -6.89
C ALA A 105 -5.89 1.32 -7.39
N ARG A 106 -6.55 1.10 -8.53
CA ARG A 106 -6.67 -0.22 -9.15
C ARG A 106 -5.34 -0.78 -9.63
N ALA A 107 -4.46 0.07 -10.15
CA ALA A 107 -3.12 -0.35 -10.60
C ALA A 107 -2.25 -0.92 -9.46
N ILE A 108 -2.52 -0.55 -8.21
CA ILE A 108 -1.84 -1.10 -7.01
C ILE A 108 -2.65 -2.19 -6.29
N GLY A 109 -3.85 -2.53 -6.78
CA GLY A 109 -4.64 -3.69 -6.32
C GLY A 109 -5.90 -3.37 -5.52
N TYR A 110 -6.30 -2.10 -5.39
CA TYR A 110 -7.57 -1.72 -4.75
C TYR A 110 -8.74 -1.76 -5.74
N LYS A 111 -9.98 -1.79 -5.24
CA LYS A 111 -11.17 -1.70 -6.12
C LYS A 111 -11.34 -0.32 -6.75
N GLY A 112 -10.79 0.72 -6.11
CA GLY A 112 -10.87 2.11 -6.52
C GLY A 112 -10.45 3.05 -5.39
N TRP A 113 -10.63 4.36 -5.60
CA TRP A 113 -10.20 5.38 -4.64
C TRP A 113 -10.87 5.22 -3.26
N ASP A 114 -12.15 4.88 -3.22
CA ASP A 114 -12.88 4.75 -1.95
C ASP A 114 -12.43 3.51 -1.15
N ASP A 115 -12.14 2.40 -1.85
CA ASP A 115 -11.59 1.18 -1.22
C ASP A 115 -10.19 1.43 -0.67
N PHE A 116 -9.37 2.18 -1.41
CA PHE A 116 -8.09 2.68 -0.91
C PHE A 116 -8.28 3.56 0.32
N CYS A 117 -9.15 4.57 0.27
CA CYS A 117 -9.36 5.49 1.40
C CYS A 117 -9.82 4.76 2.65
N LYS A 118 -10.75 3.81 2.51
CA LYS A 118 -11.26 3.03 3.65
C LYS A 118 -10.14 2.22 4.31
N LYS A 119 -9.40 1.43 3.52
CA LYS A 119 -8.28 0.62 4.03
C LYS A 119 -7.14 1.49 4.55
N ALA A 120 -6.85 2.58 3.86
CA ALA A 120 -5.86 3.54 4.30
C ALA A 120 -6.29 4.19 5.62
N LEU A 121 -7.54 4.58 5.83
CA LEU A 121 -8.02 5.12 7.11
C LEU A 121 -7.93 4.07 8.22
N GLU A 122 -8.31 2.82 7.95
CA GLU A 122 -8.16 1.69 8.87
C GLU A 122 -6.69 1.45 9.25
N ASN A 123 -5.74 1.66 8.31
CA ASN A 123 -4.31 1.41 8.51
C ASN A 123 -3.50 2.65 8.94
N TYR A 124 -3.98 3.88 8.68
CA TYR A 124 -3.25 5.15 8.86
C TYR A 124 -3.45 5.74 10.25
N GLU A 125 -4.62 5.54 10.87
CA GLU A 125 -4.82 5.90 12.29
C GLU A 125 -4.01 4.98 13.24
N ALA A 126 -3.52 3.85 12.73
CA ALA A 126 -2.82 2.81 13.47
C ALA A 126 -1.28 2.89 13.38
N GLY A 127 -0.69 4.09 13.19
CA GLY A 127 0.75 4.25 13.39
C GLY A 127 1.17 3.59 14.71
N PHE A 128 2.26 2.81 14.71
CA PHE A 128 2.54 1.79 15.75
C PHE A 128 2.08 2.20 17.15
N GLN A 129 0.97 1.60 17.58
CA GLN A 129 0.51 1.63 18.96
C GLN A 129 1.13 0.42 19.64
N THR A 130 1.64 0.58 20.86
CA THR A 130 2.09 -0.56 21.65
C THR A 130 0.91 -1.52 21.77
N ILE A 131 1.08 -2.71 21.24
CA ILE A 131 0.09 -3.78 21.29
C ILE A 131 0.60 -4.75 22.34
N ASP A 132 -0.17 -4.91 23.41
CA ASP A 132 0.17 -5.76 24.53
C ASP A 132 -0.78 -6.97 24.62
N SER A 133 -0.57 -7.78 25.65
CA SER A 133 -1.35 -8.99 25.89
C SER A 133 -2.84 -8.73 26.10
N HIS A 134 -3.23 -7.54 26.56
CA HIS A 134 -4.63 -7.16 26.68
C HIS A 134 -5.28 -6.98 25.31
N PHE A 135 -4.59 -6.35 24.38
CA PHE A 135 -5.10 -6.22 23.01
C PHE A 135 -5.29 -7.60 22.36
N PHE A 136 -4.34 -8.52 22.54
CA PHE A 136 -4.44 -9.87 21.99
C PHE A 136 -5.64 -10.67 22.48
N SER A 137 -6.07 -10.45 23.73
CA SER A 137 -7.28 -11.10 24.28
C SER A 137 -8.57 -10.75 23.53
N SER A 138 -8.57 -9.62 22.80
CA SER A 138 -9.71 -9.19 22.00
C SER A 138 -9.68 -9.71 20.56
N LEU A 139 -8.58 -10.32 20.14
CA LEU A 139 -8.42 -10.81 18.77
C LEU A 139 -9.19 -12.10 18.54
N ILE A 140 -9.81 -12.18 17.37
CA ILE A 140 -10.51 -13.36 16.90
C ILE A 140 -9.56 -14.14 15.98
N THR A 141 -9.54 -15.47 16.07
CA THR A 141 -8.78 -16.31 15.13
C THR A 141 -9.12 -15.95 13.68
N GLU A 142 -8.11 -15.96 12.81
CA GLU A 142 -8.14 -15.50 11.41
C GLU A 142 -8.21 -13.97 11.23
N GLN A 143 -8.28 -13.17 12.30
CA GLN A 143 -8.27 -11.71 12.20
C GLN A 143 -6.92 -11.21 11.69
N LEU A 144 -6.98 -10.25 10.77
CA LEU A 144 -5.81 -9.53 10.27
C LEU A 144 -5.58 -8.27 11.10
N ILE A 145 -4.33 -8.07 11.53
CA ILE A 145 -3.88 -6.85 12.20
C ILE A 145 -2.73 -6.23 11.40
N THR A 146 -2.74 -4.91 11.27
CA THR A 146 -1.66 -4.15 10.64
C THR A 146 -0.80 -3.54 11.74
N ILE A 147 0.51 -3.75 11.67
CA ILE A 147 1.47 -3.17 12.62
C ILE A 147 2.57 -2.40 11.90
N GLY A 148 2.96 -1.26 12.47
CA GLY A 148 4.04 -0.41 11.98
C GLY A 148 3.60 0.93 11.40
N TRP A 149 4.32 1.38 10.38
CA TRP A 149 4.20 2.68 9.74
C TRP A 149 3.77 2.51 8.29
N TYR A 150 2.49 2.19 8.10
CA TYR A 150 1.89 2.10 6.78
C TYR A 150 2.04 3.42 6.00
N PRO A 151 2.31 3.41 4.68
CA PRO A 151 2.56 2.27 3.78
C PRO A 151 4.06 1.95 3.65
N ARG A 152 4.93 2.61 4.41
CA ARG A 152 6.38 2.63 4.15
C ARG A 152 7.14 1.53 4.88
N LYS A 153 6.64 1.12 6.05
CA LYS A 153 7.31 0.16 6.92
C LYS A 153 6.29 -0.56 7.80
N TYR A 154 5.65 -1.62 7.32
CA TYR A 154 4.57 -2.30 8.04
C TYR A 154 4.52 -3.80 7.75
N CYS A 155 3.84 -4.53 8.62
CA CYS A 155 3.49 -5.93 8.43
C CYS A 155 1.98 -6.11 8.62
N ILE A 156 1.39 -7.00 7.83
CA ILE A 156 0.04 -7.53 8.10
C ILE A 156 0.23 -8.92 8.69
N LEU A 157 -0.29 -9.10 9.89
CA LEU A 157 -0.25 -10.35 10.62
C LEU A 157 -1.64 -10.97 10.66
N LYS A 158 -1.71 -12.28 10.55
CA LYS A 158 -2.91 -13.07 10.80
C LYS A 158 -2.80 -13.73 12.16
N TYR A 159 -3.78 -13.48 13.02
CA TYR A 159 -3.85 -14.13 14.31
C TYR A 159 -4.36 -15.57 14.16
N LEU A 160 -3.60 -16.55 14.62
CA LEU A 160 -3.94 -17.98 14.54
C LEU A 160 -4.59 -18.51 15.83
N GLY A 161 -4.64 -17.69 16.88
CA GLY A 161 -5.05 -18.11 18.23
C GLY A 161 -3.84 -18.36 19.13
N GLU A 162 -4.07 -18.48 20.44
CA GLU A 162 -3.02 -18.83 21.43
C GLU A 162 -1.72 -18.01 21.28
N TYR A 163 -1.83 -16.68 21.07
CA TYR A 163 -0.67 -15.79 20.89
C TYR A 163 0.18 -16.06 19.64
N GLU A 164 -0.27 -16.92 18.73
CA GLU A 164 0.42 -17.26 17.47
C GLU A 164 -0.02 -16.33 16.32
N PHE A 165 0.97 -15.85 15.56
CA PHE A 165 0.78 -14.97 14.42
C PHE A 165 1.52 -15.49 13.19
N GLU A 166 0.92 -15.29 12.01
CA GLU A 166 1.54 -15.53 10.71
C GLU A 166 1.70 -14.22 9.94
N VAL A 167 2.89 -13.99 9.39
CA VAL A 167 3.16 -12.83 8.52
C VAL A 167 2.51 -13.04 7.15
N ILE A 168 1.47 -12.27 6.85
CA ILE A 168 0.77 -12.31 5.57
C ILE A 168 1.40 -11.35 4.55
N GLU A 169 1.81 -10.18 5.02
CA GLU A 169 2.43 -9.15 4.19
C GLU A 169 3.55 -8.46 4.97
N ASN A 170 4.61 -8.09 4.26
CA ASN A 170 5.72 -7.29 4.80
C ASN A 170 6.10 -6.22 3.77
N CYS A 171 6.20 -4.98 4.24
CA CYS A 171 6.79 -3.86 3.53
C CYS A 171 7.86 -3.22 4.43
N GLY A 172 9.14 -3.29 4.06
CA GLY A 172 10.23 -2.55 4.70
C GLY A 172 10.63 -2.99 6.12
N LEU A 173 9.98 -4.02 6.66
CA LEU A 173 10.30 -4.68 7.92
C LEU A 173 11.14 -5.96 7.64
N LYS A 174 11.76 -6.55 8.65
CA LYS A 174 12.82 -7.59 8.53
C LYS A 174 12.30 -9.04 8.46
N SER A 175 11.02 -9.25 8.68
CA SER A 175 10.39 -10.56 8.79
C SER A 175 10.01 -11.14 7.43
N LYS A 176 10.01 -12.46 7.32
CA LYS A 176 9.65 -13.15 6.08
C LYS A 176 8.14 -13.40 6.02
N ILE A 177 7.56 -13.26 4.84
CA ILE A 177 6.18 -13.71 4.58
C ILE A 177 6.06 -15.20 4.91
N ALA A 178 4.92 -15.61 5.46
CA ALA A 178 4.60 -16.93 5.99
C ALA A 178 5.40 -17.35 7.24
N ARG A 179 6.22 -16.45 7.81
CA ARG A 179 6.84 -16.71 9.11
C ARG A 179 5.76 -16.78 10.18
N ARG A 180 5.87 -17.78 11.05
CA ARG A 180 5.06 -17.91 12.27
C ARG A 180 5.89 -17.66 13.51
N PHE A 181 5.28 -17.05 14.51
CA PHE A 181 5.89 -16.79 15.81
C PHE A 181 4.80 -16.57 16.87
N GLU A 182 5.19 -16.78 18.13
CA GLU A 182 4.36 -16.55 19.30
C GLU A 182 4.84 -15.29 20.03
N THR A 183 3.92 -14.50 20.59
CA THR A 183 4.28 -13.26 21.28
C THR A 183 3.23 -12.78 22.28
N THR A 184 3.68 -12.13 23.34
CA THR A 184 2.80 -11.41 24.30
C THR A 184 2.54 -9.96 23.91
N GLY A 185 3.33 -9.40 23.00
CA GLY A 185 3.19 -8.03 22.56
C GLY A 185 4.21 -7.57 21.52
N PHE A 186 4.17 -6.29 21.21
CA PHE A 186 5.09 -5.65 20.29
C PHE A 186 5.65 -4.37 20.92
N GLN A 187 6.96 -4.15 20.77
CA GLN A 187 7.63 -2.94 21.23
C GLN A 187 8.40 -2.26 20.10
N LEU A 188 8.74 -0.99 20.29
CA LEU A 188 9.66 -0.30 19.39
C LEU A 188 11.10 -0.64 19.76
N ALA A 189 11.89 -1.04 18.75
CA ALA A 189 13.33 -1.17 18.92
C ALA A 189 13.89 0.19 19.34
N SER A 190 14.60 0.22 20.47
CA SER A 190 15.19 1.45 21.00
C SER A 190 16.18 2.01 19.97
N SER A 191 15.79 3.10 19.31
CA SER A 191 16.58 3.66 18.22
C SER A 191 17.72 4.48 18.80
N ASN A 192 18.94 3.93 18.80
CA ASN A 192 20.18 4.73 18.99
C ASN A 192 20.47 5.65 17.78
N ASN A 193 19.52 5.77 16.85
CA ASN A 193 19.72 6.41 15.58
C ASN A 193 19.60 7.94 15.72
N LYS A 194 20.75 8.61 15.77
CA LYS A 194 20.86 10.08 15.72
C LYS A 194 20.30 10.67 14.40
N ASN A 195 19.99 9.84 13.40
CA ASN A 195 19.33 10.22 12.15
C ASN A 195 17.81 9.94 12.22
N LYS A 196 17.03 11.01 12.44
CA LYS A 196 15.56 11.06 12.58
C LYS A 196 14.72 10.65 11.35
N VAL A 197 15.32 10.11 10.28
CA VAL A 197 14.65 10.07 8.97
C VAL A 197 13.83 8.80 8.75
N ALA A 198 14.14 7.69 9.44
CA ALA A 198 13.42 6.41 9.28
C ALA A 198 12.67 6.01 10.56
N PRO A 199 11.48 5.39 10.46
CA PRO A 199 10.79 4.83 11.61
C PRO A 199 11.61 3.68 12.24
N PRO A 200 11.50 3.47 13.58
CA PRO A 200 12.23 2.39 14.26
C PRO A 200 11.82 1.00 13.75
N ASP A 201 12.51 -0.06 14.17
CA ASP A 201 12.03 -1.44 13.94
C ASP A 201 11.01 -1.81 15.03
N ILE A 202 10.23 -2.87 14.81
CA ILE A 202 9.35 -3.45 15.82
C ILE A 202 10.00 -4.72 16.35
N VAL A 203 10.01 -4.86 17.67
CA VAL A 203 10.51 -6.02 18.39
C VAL A 203 9.32 -6.85 18.87
N ILE A 204 9.42 -8.16 18.70
CA ILE A 204 8.48 -9.16 19.20
C ILE A 204 8.79 -9.40 20.68
N GLU A 205 7.81 -9.22 21.57
CA GLU A 205 7.97 -9.61 22.98
C GLU A 205 7.87 -11.14 23.10
N PRO A 206 8.83 -11.82 23.75
CA PRO A 206 8.74 -13.26 23.92
C PRO A 206 7.48 -13.63 24.73
N LEU A 207 6.91 -14.80 24.44
CA LEU A 207 5.77 -15.32 25.19
C LEU A 207 6.15 -15.71 26.63
N LEU A 208 7.39 -16.15 26.82
CA LEU A 208 7.91 -16.60 28.11
C LEU A 208 8.99 -15.64 28.62
N ASP A 209 8.93 -15.32 29.92
CA ASP A 209 9.86 -14.40 30.58
C ASP A 209 11.30 -14.94 30.70
N ASP A 210 11.50 -16.24 30.49
CA ASP A 210 12.79 -16.94 30.60
C ASP A 210 13.51 -17.10 29.25
N ASP A 211 13.06 -16.39 28.22
CA ASP A 211 13.73 -16.35 26.92
C ASP A 211 15.19 -15.88 27.10
N PRO A 212 16.19 -16.70 26.71
CA PRO A 212 17.60 -16.42 26.97
C PRO A 212 18.09 -15.14 26.27
N ASP A 213 17.43 -14.72 25.19
CA ASP A 213 17.79 -13.53 24.43
C ASP A 213 17.12 -12.26 24.96
N TRP A 214 16.18 -12.36 25.92
CA TRP A 214 15.45 -11.21 26.44
C TRP A 214 16.34 -10.17 27.12
N GLU A 215 17.36 -10.62 27.86
CA GLU A 215 18.35 -9.71 28.44
C GLU A 215 19.18 -9.00 27.38
N LEU A 216 19.50 -9.66 26.25
CA LEU A 216 20.17 -9.04 25.12
C LEU A 216 19.28 -7.98 24.44
N ILE A 217 18.00 -8.30 24.27
CA ILE A 217 16.98 -7.40 23.71
C ILE A 217 16.83 -6.14 24.58
N LYS A 218 16.77 -6.28 25.91
CA LYS A 218 16.76 -5.15 26.85
C LYS A 218 18.02 -4.28 26.73
N MET A 219 19.17 -4.88 26.44
CA MET A 219 20.42 -4.18 26.19
C MET A 219 20.51 -3.56 24.79
N GLY A 220 19.47 -3.70 23.96
CA GLY A 220 19.39 -3.16 22.61
C GLY A 220 20.07 -4.03 21.55
N ILE A 221 20.34 -5.31 21.85
CA ILE A 221 20.90 -6.30 20.95
C ILE A 221 19.75 -7.22 20.52
N PHE A 222 19.24 -7.00 19.31
CA PHE A 222 18.06 -7.70 18.80
C PHE A 222 18.46 -8.81 17.82
N PRO A 223 18.19 -10.10 18.12
CA PRO A 223 18.30 -11.15 17.12
C PRO A 223 17.31 -10.89 15.97
N MET A 224 17.65 -11.33 14.75
CA MET A 224 16.86 -11.01 13.56
C MET A 224 15.46 -11.62 13.59
N GLU A 225 15.31 -12.74 14.29
CA GLU A 225 14.05 -13.38 14.60
C GLU A 225 13.17 -12.53 15.53
N TYR A 226 13.69 -11.71 16.44
CA TYR A 226 12.81 -10.86 17.24
C TYR A 226 12.41 -9.57 16.52
N LEU A 227 12.95 -9.34 15.33
CA LEU A 227 12.61 -8.17 14.53
C LEU A 227 11.54 -8.51 13.53
N LEU A 228 10.52 -7.65 13.50
CA LEU A 228 9.52 -7.65 12.46
C LEU A 228 10.02 -6.99 11.21
#